data_AF-A0A959IRJ4-F1
#
_entry.id   AF-A0A959IRJ4-F1
#
_cell.length_a   1.000
_cell.length_b   1.000
_cell.length_c   1.000
_cell.angle_alpha   90.00
_cell.angle_beta   90.00
_cell.angle_gamma   90.00
#
_symmetry.space_group_name_H-M   'P 1'
#
loop_
_entity.id
_entity.type
_entity.pdbx_description
1 polymer ?
#
loop_
_entity_poly.entity_id
_entity_poly.type
_entity_poly.pdbx_seq_one_letter_code
_entity_poly.pdbx_strand_id
1 'polypeptide(L)'
;MNQSISTFKHVDYLWDEAHAAGLGDDQVALFLYRSNILGADLRITNYGGGNTSCKTLEKDPLTGQEVEVMWVKGSGGDIGTLTRKGIAGLYTERLRDLKKVYRGLEHEDEMVALFNHCIYDLDSRAPSIDTPLHGLLPFAHIDHL
;
A
#
# COMPACT_ATOMS: atom_id res chain seq x y z
N MET A 1 -2.17 -16.71 25.78
CA MET A 1 -3.01 -17.63 25.00
C MET A 1 -2.10 -18.33 24.01
N ASN A 2 -2.07 -19.66 23.98
CA ASN A 2 -1.26 -20.41 23.00
C ASN A 2 -1.87 -20.19 21.61
N GLN A 3 -1.26 -19.34 20.80
CA GLN A 3 -1.56 -19.35 19.38
C GLN A 3 -1.00 -20.64 18.79
N SER A 4 -1.88 -21.46 18.22
CA SER A 4 -1.44 -22.57 17.38
C SER A 4 -0.71 -21.96 16.18
N ILE A 5 0.62 -22.07 16.15
CA ILE A 5 1.40 -21.70 14.98
C ILE A 5 0.94 -22.61 13.85
N SER A 6 0.18 -22.06 12.91
CA SER A 6 -0.21 -22.75 11.69
C SER A 6 1.07 -23.14 10.96
N THR A 7 1.40 -24.42 10.98
CA THR A 7 2.59 -24.92 10.29
C THR A 7 2.22 -25.17 8.84
N PHE A 8 2.76 -24.36 7.94
CA PHE A 8 2.55 -24.52 6.50
C PHE A 8 3.72 -25.31 5.90
N LYS A 9 3.43 -26.11 4.87
CA LYS A 9 4.44 -26.98 4.23
C LYS A 9 5.42 -26.21 3.34
N HIS A 10 4.96 -25.12 2.73
CA HIS A 10 5.67 -24.45 1.63
C HIS A 10 6.01 -22.99 1.90
N VAL A 11 5.38 -22.37 2.90
CA VAL A 11 5.53 -20.96 3.27
C VAL A 11 5.62 -20.85 4.79
N ASP A 12 6.02 -19.70 5.31
CA ASP A 12 6.05 -19.44 6.74
C ASP A 12 4.96 -18.46 7.16
N TYR A 13 4.40 -18.65 8.34
CA TYR A 13 3.52 -17.66 8.97
C TYR A 13 4.35 -16.79 9.90
N LEU A 14 4.68 -15.57 9.44
CA LEU A 14 5.62 -14.67 10.10
C LEU A 14 4.95 -13.55 10.92
N TRP A 15 3.62 -13.54 11.02
CA TRP A 15 2.89 -12.54 11.80
C TRP A 15 3.07 -12.77 13.30
N ASP A 16 3.56 -11.74 13.99
CA ASP A 16 3.74 -11.69 15.44
C ASP A 16 2.72 -10.71 16.04
N GLU A 17 1.82 -11.26 16.83
CA GLU A 17 0.69 -10.54 17.40
C GLU A 17 1.09 -9.61 18.52
N ALA A 18 2.16 -9.93 19.26
CA ALA A 18 2.70 -9.03 20.27
C ALA A 18 3.36 -7.81 19.62
N HIS A 19 4.07 -8.02 18.50
CA HIS A 19 4.62 -6.92 17.71
C HIS A 19 3.50 -6.05 17.13
N ALA A 20 2.52 -6.65 16.46
CA ALA A 20 1.39 -5.92 15.88
C ALA A 20 0.59 -5.14 16.94
N ALA A 21 0.32 -5.75 18.10
CA ALA A 21 -0.35 -5.07 19.22
C ALA A 21 0.47 -3.88 19.75
N GLY A 22 1.81 -3.95 19.71
CA GLY A 22 2.70 -2.85 20.08
C GLY A 22 2.63 -1.64 19.15
N LEU A 23 2.15 -1.81 17.91
CA LEU A 23 1.95 -0.72 16.94
C LEU A 23 0.60 -0.01 17.12
N GLY A 24 -0.33 -0.60 17.87
CA GLY A 24 -1.64 -0.01 18.15
C GLY A 24 -2.44 0.31 16.88
N ASP A 25 -3.03 1.50 16.83
CA ASP A 25 -3.89 1.94 15.71
C ASP A 25 -3.11 2.57 14.54
N ASP A 26 -1.77 2.61 14.59
CA ASP A 26 -0.95 3.15 13.50
C ASP A 26 -0.97 2.20 12.28
N GLN A 27 -1.95 2.42 11.40
CA GLN A 27 -2.16 1.61 10.22
C GLN A 27 -0.98 1.68 9.24
N VAL A 28 -0.22 2.78 9.21
CA VAL A 28 0.95 2.89 8.34
C VAL A 28 2.10 2.05 8.91
N ALA A 29 2.30 2.06 10.22
CA ALA A 29 3.28 1.19 10.85
C ALA A 29 2.91 -0.30 10.69
N LEU A 30 1.63 -0.66 10.87
CA LEU A 30 1.12 -2.03 10.63
C LEU A 30 1.32 -2.45 9.17
N PHE A 31 1.07 -1.55 8.23
CA PHE A 31 1.31 -1.77 6.80
C PHE A 31 2.79 -2.01 6.49
N LEU A 32 3.70 -1.20 7.05
CA LEU A 32 5.14 -1.39 6.86
C LEU A 32 5.61 -2.71 7.48
N TYR A 33 5.15 -3.03 8.68
CA TYR A 33 5.42 -4.30 9.35
C TYR A 33 4.97 -5.48 8.48
N ARG A 34 3.72 -5.47 8.02
CA ARG A 34 3.16 -6.51 7.14
C ARG A 34 3.94 -6.64 5.83
N SER A 35 4.29 -5.52 5.21
CA SER A 35 5.08 -5.51 3.98
C SER A 35 6.43 -6.19 4.19
N ASN A 36 7.12 -5.84 5.28
CA ASN A 36 8.44 -6.37 5.59
C ASN A 36 8.43 -7.88 5.85
N ILE A 37 7.43 -8.40 6.58
CA ILE A 37 7.35 -9.85 6.82
C ILE A 37 6.94 -10.62 5.55
N LEU A 38 6.10 -10.05 4.68
CA LEU A 38 5.77 -10.68 3.39
C LEU A 38 6.98 -10.69 2.46
N GLY A 39 7.76 -9.60 2.44
CA GLY A 39 9.01 -9.48 1.70
C GLY A 39 10.16 -10.34 2.21
N ALA A 40 10.10 -10.80 3.46
CA ALA A 40 11.10 -11.71 4.01
C ALA A 40 11.02 -13.13 3.39
N ASP A 41 9.87 -13.51 2.85
CA ASP A 41 9.68 -14.81 2.19
C ASP A 41 9.73 -14.68 0.66
N LEU A 42 10.92 -14.95 0.09
CA LEU A 42 11.17 -14.91 -1.35
C LEU A 42 10.45 -16.01 -2.15
N ARG A 43 9.71 -16.92 -1.51
CA ARG A 43 8.85 -17.89 -2.21
C ARG A 43 7.53 -17.25 -2.64
N ILE A 44 7.10 -16.19 -1.95
CA ILE A 44 5.87 -15.46 -2.23
C ILE A 44 6.14 -14.08 -2.82
N THR A 45 7.38 -13.59 -2.80
CA THR A 45 7.76 -12.31 -3.39
C THR A 45 8.82 -12.48 -4.46
N ASN A 46 8.55 -11.97 -5.66
CA ASN A 46 9.60 -11.83 -6.68
C ASN A 46 10.60 -10.75 -6.26
N TYR A 47 11.87 -10.86 -6.67
CA TYR A 47 12.93 -9.88 -6.36
C TYR A 47 12.52 -8.44 -6.75
N GLY A 48 12.19 -7.60 -5.76
CA GLY A 48 11.69 -6.22 -5.97
C GLY A 48 10.21 -6.11 -6.39
N GLY A 49 9.49 -7.23 -6.41
CA GLY A 49 8.07 -7.35 -6.71
C GLY A 49 7.18 -7.33 -5.46
N GLY A 50 5.88 -7.48 -5.69
CA GLY A 50 4.86 -7.32 -4.67
C GLY A 50 4.52 -5.84 -4.42
N ASN A 51 3.25 -5.56 -4.22
CA ASN A 51 2.71 -4.25 -3.92
C ASN A 51 1.74 -4.37 -2.75
N THR A 52 1.91 -3.52 -1.75
CA THR A 52 1.12 -3.53 -0.52
C THR A 52 0.59 -2.12 -0.26
N SER A 53 -0.55 -2.01 0.39
CA SER A 53 -1.12 -0.73 0.78
C SER A 53 -1.91 -0.73 2.08
N CYS A 54 -2.16 0.47 2.58
CA CYS A 54 -3.21 0.76 3.54
C CYS A 54 -3.99 2.01 3.15
N LYS A 55 -5.21 2.15 3.67
CA LYS A 55 -6.02 3.37 3.60
C LYS A 55 -6.25 3.88 5.01
N THR A 56 -6.02 5.16 5.22
CA THR A 56 -6.19 5.86 6.50
C THR A 56 -7.04 7.11 6.31
N LEU A 57 -7.58 7.65 7.40
CA LEU A 57 -8.12 9.01 7.43
C LEU A 57 -7.01 9.97 7.84
N GLU A 58 -6.74 10.95 6.99
CA GLU A 58 -5.72 11.97 7.23
C GLU A 58 -6.34 13.36 7.14
N LYS A 59 -5.66 14.36 7.70
CA LYS A 59 -6.09 15.76 7.55
C LYS A 59 -5.52 16.37 6.28
N ASP A 60 -6.39 16.78 5.36
CA ASP A 60 -5.98 17.55 4.19
C ASP A 60 -5.30 18.86 4.63
N PRO A 61 -4.05 19.12 4.22
CA PRO A 61 -3.27 20.26 4.70
C PRO A 61 -3.79 21.62 4.18
N LEU A 62 -4.63 21.63 3.14
CA LEU A 62 -5.19 22.85 2.55
C LEU A 62 -6.55 23.21 3.15
N THR A 63 -7.37 22.20 3.46
CA THR A 63 -8.76 22.39 3.90
C THR A 63 -9.01 22.04 5.36
N GLY A 64 -8.09 21.28 5.99
CA GLY A 64 -8.23 20.76 7.34
C GLY A 64 -9.28 19.66 7.51
N GLN A 65 -9.93 19.22 6.42
CA GLN A 65 -10.94 18.17 6.44
C GLN A 65 -10.29 16.79 6.54
N GLU A 66 -11.01 15.84 7.12
CA GLU A 66 -10.62 14.43 7.05
C GLU A 66 -10.86 13.90 5.63
N VAL A 67 -9.83 13.26 5.08
CA VAL A 67 -9.83 12.66 3.75
C VAL A 67 -9.25 11.25 3.81
N GLU A 68 -9.76 10.35 2.99
CA GLU A 68 -9.20 9.01 2.86
C GLU A 68 -7.91 9.06 2.02
N VAL A 69 -6.79 8.69 2.62
CA VAL A 69 -5.48 8.61 1.95
C VAL A 69 -5.05 7.16 1.85
N MET A 70 -4.66 6.76 0.65
CA MET A 70 -4.04 5.47 0.42
C MET A 70 -2.52 5.62 0.46
N TRP A 71 -1.88 4.88 1.35
CA TRP A 71 -0.44 4.69 1.40
C TRP A 71 -0.09 3.39 0.69
N VAL A 72 0.72 3.47 -0.36
CA VAL A 72 1.11 2.32 -1.19
C VAL A 72 2.61 2.26 -1.34
N LYS A 73 3.18 1.07 -1.48
CA LYS A 73 4.59 0.91 -1.86
C LYS A 73 4.90 1.73 -3.11
N GLY A 74 6.01 2.48 -3.07
CA GLY A 74 6.50 3.23 -4.21
C GLY A 74 7.12 2.34 -5.29
N SER A 75 7.18 2.85 -6.52
CA SER A 75 7.82 2.20 -7.65
C SER A 75 9.30 1.89 -7.38
N GLY A 76 9.72 0.67 -7.76
CA GLY A 76 11.08 0.15 -7.56
C GLY A 76 11.47 -0.14 -6.10
N GLY A 77 10.57 0.07 -5.12
CA GLY A 77 10.80 -0.31 -3.72
C GLY A 77 10.62 -1.81 -3.48
N ASP A 78 11.43 -2.37 -2.59
CA ASP A 78 11.30 -3.74 -2.09
C ASP A 78 10.42 -3.74 -0.82
N ILE A 79 9.37 -4.58 -0.81
CA ILE A 79 8.48 -4.66 0.35
C ILE A 79 9.17 -5.23 1.59
N GLY A 80 10.23 -6.03 1.44
CA GLY A 80 10.99 -6.62 2.55
C GLY A 80 11.85 -5.61 3.33
N THR A 81 12.14 -4.46 2.73
CA THR A 81 12.94 -3.38 3.33
C THR A 81 12.19 -2.04 3.32
N LEU A 82 10.86 -2.09 3.20
CA LEU A 82 10.03 -0.92 3.03
C LEU A 82 10.05 -0.04 4.28
N THR A 83 10.21 1.25 4.05
CA THR A 83 10.15 2.29 5.10
C THR A 83 9.19 3.39 4.65
N ARG A 84 8.89 4.35 5.54
CA ARG A 84 8.07 5.53 5.20
C ARG A 84 8.60 6.32 4.01
N LYS A 85 9.91 6.34 3.77
CA LYS A 85 10.51 7.00 2.59
C LYS A 85 10.31 6.22 1.29
N GLY A 86 9.87 4.97 1.38
CA GLY A 86 9.66 4.06 0.26
C GLY A 86 8.23 4.01 -0.26
N ILE A 87 7.31 4.78 0.31
CA ILE A 87 5.87 4.72 0.01
C ILE A 87 5.40 6.01 -0.66
N ALA A 88 4.21 5.95 -1.26
CA ALA A 88 3.49 7.08 -1.82
C ALA A 88 2.15 7.25 -1.10
N GLY A 89 1.80 8.47 -0.74
CA GLY A 89 0.48 8.84 -0.22
C GLY A 89 -0.37 9.47 -1.31
N LEU A 90 -1.56 8.93 -1.54
CA LEU A 90 -2.50 9.43 -2.55
C LEU A 90 -3.88 9.69 -1.96
N TYR A 91 -4.52 10.79 -2.33
CA TYR A 91 -5.95 11.03 -2.11
C TYR A 91 -6.75 9.93 -2.80
N THR A 92 -7.43 9.09 -2.02
CA THR A 92 -8.12 7.90 -2.55
C THR A 92 -9.28 8.30 -3.46
N GLU A 93 -10.02 9.35 -3.11
CA GLU A 93 -11.11 9.87 -3.95
C GLU A 93 -10.61 10.39 -5.30
N ARG A 94 -9.48 11.10 -5.34
CA ARG A 94 -8.90 11.57 -6.63
C ARG A 94 -8.47 10.41 -7.51
N LEU A 95 -7.91 9.37 -6.90
CA LEU A 95 -7.55 8.14 -7.61
C LEU A 95 -8.81 7.45 -8.17
N ARG A 96 -9.91 7.40 -7.42
CA ARG A 96 -11.19 6.85 -7.89
C ARG A 96 -11.81 7.69 -9.01
N ASP A 97 -11.60 9.01 -8.99
CA ASP A 97 -12.06 9.94 -10.02
C ASP A 97 -11.38 9.74 -11.38
N LEU A 98 -10.22 9.09 -11.43
CA LEU A 98 -9.56 8.73 -12.68
C LEU A 98 -10.45 7.86 -13.59
N LYS A 99 -11.40 7.10 -13.03
CA LYS A 99 -12.41 6.35 -13.80
C LYS A 99 -13.25 7.26 -14.72
N LYS A 100 -13.44 8.53 -14.34
CA LYS A 100 -14.23 9.50 -15.12
C LYS A 100 -13.54 9.91 -16.43
N VAL A 101 -12.22 9.81 -16.49
CA VAL A 101 -11.40 10.21 -17.64
C VAL A 101 -10.75 9.03 -18.36
N TYR A 102 -10.88 7.82 -17.82
CA TYR A 102 -10.35 6.60 -18.44
C TYR A 102 -11.12 6.24 -19.72
N ARG A 103 -10.39 6.09 -20.84
CA ARG A 103 -10.96 5.87 -22.18
C ARG A 103 -10.86 4.43 -22.68
N GLY A 104 -10.33 3.52 -21.87
CA GLY A 104 -10.10 2.12 -22.23
C GLY A 104 -8.62 1.77 -22.37
N LEU A 105 -8.34 0.48 -22.64
CA LEU A 105 -7.00 -0.12 -22.58
C LEU A 105 -5.99 0.56 -23.53
N GLU A 106 -6.44 1.01 -24.70
CA GLU A 106 -5.62 1.74 -25.68
C GLU A 106 -5.02 3.05 -25.12
N HIS A 107 -5.55 3.54 -23.99
CA HIS A 107 -5.16 4.80 -23.33
C HIS A 107 -4.64 4.60 -21.90
N GLU A 108 -4.35 3.36 -21.48
CA GLU A 108 -3.98 3.07 -20.08
C GLU A 108 -2.69 3.78 -19.64
N ASP A 109 -1.69 3.88 -20.52
CA ASP A 109 -0.41 4.53 -20.23
C ASP A 109 -0.57 6.02 -19.85
N GLU A 110 -1.58 6.70 -20.42
CA GLU A 110 -1.87 8.10 -20.12
C GLU A 110 -2.28 8.30 -18.64
N MET A 111 -2.85 7.26 -18.01
CA MET A 111 -3.33 7.32 -16.63
C MET A 111 -2.20 7.43 -15.61
N VAL A 112 -1.00 6.91 -15.94
CA VAL A 112 0.16 6.93 -15.04
C VAL A 112 0.54 8.36 -14.66
N ALA A 113 0.53 9.28 -15.63
CA ALA A 113 0.84 10.69 -15.38
C ALA A 113 -0.18 11.35 -14.44
N LEU A 114 -1.44 10.91 -14.47
CA LEU A 114 -2.52 11.47 -13.65
C LEU A 114 -2.41 11.10 -12.17
N PHE A 115 -1.64 10.07 -11.81
CA PHE A 115 -1.36 9.76 -10.40
C PHE A 115 -0.67 10.93 -9.67
N ASN A 116 0.07 11.78 -10.38
CA ASN A 116 0.68 12.98 -9.81
C ASN A 116 -0.37 13.99 -9.30
N HIS A 117 -1.57 14.03 -9.90
CA HIS A 117 -2.66 14.87 -9.41
C HIS A 117 -3.36 14.29 -8.16
N CYS A 118 -3.06 13.03 -7.84
CA CYS A 118 -3.61 12.32 -6.70
C CYS A 118 -2.67 12.36 -5.48
N ILE A 119 -1.45 12.91 -5.59
CA ILE A 119 -0.47 12.93 -4.49
C ILE A 119 -1.00 13.73 -3.29
N TYR A 120 -0.96 13.10 -2.13
CA TYR A 120 -1.26 13.68 -0.83
C TYR A 120 0.02 14.18 -0.14
N ASP A 121 1.04 13.33 -0.10
CA ASP A 121 2.31 13.61 0.57
C ASP A 121 3.39 14.00 -0.44
N LEU A 122 3.95 15.20 -0.32
CA LEU A 122 4.94 15.71 -1.27
C LEU A 122 6.31 15.00 -1.17
N ASP A 123 6.58 14.30 -0.07
CA ASP A 123 7.78 13.47 0.08
C ASP A 123 7.56 12.03 -0.47
N SER A 124 6.42 11.79 -1.12
CA SER A 124 6.08 10.51 -1.73
C SER A 124 7.11 10.06 -2.77
N ARG A 125 7.37 8.75 -2.78
CA ARG A 125 7.95 8.10 -3.97
C ARG A 125 6.94 8.13 -5.12
N ALA A 126 7.43 7.90 -6.34
CA ALA A 126 6.54 7.64 -7.47
C ALA A 126 5.59 6.46 -7.11
N PRO A 127 4.27 6.60 -7.26
CA PRO A 127 3.32 5.51 -6.97
C PRO A 127 3.62 4.26 -7.83
N SER A 128 3.31 3.08 -7.30
CA SER A 128 3.40 1.84 -8.08
C SER A 128 2.44 1.87 -9.29
N ILE A 129 2.77 1.14 -10.36
CA ILE A 129 1.85 0.96 -11.50
C ILE A 129 0.56 0.24 -11.09
N ASP A 130 0.63 -0.62 -10.07
CA ASP A 130 -0.54 -1.36 -9.54
C ASP A 130 -1.43 -0.50 -8.64
N THR A 131 -1.15 0.79 -8.49
CA THR A 131 -1.93 1.73 -7.66
C THR A 131 -3.45 1.64 -7.91
N PRO A 132 -3.98 1.50 -9.16
CA PRO A 132 -5.41 1.34 -9.39
C PRO A 132 -6.01 0.10 -8.71
N LEU A 133 -5.31 -1.04 -8.69
CA LEU A 133 -5.78 -2.26 -8.00
C LEU A 133 -6.05 -1.96 -6.52
N HIS A 134 -5.11 -1.28 -5.88
CA HIS A 134 -5.20 -0.93 -4.46
C HIS A 134 -6.24 0.17 -4.18
N GLY A 135 -6.38 1.14 -5.07
CA GLY A 135 -7.31 2.26 -4.91
C GLY A 135 -8.78 1.90 -5.12
N LEU A 136 -9.04 0.94 -6.02
CA LEU A 136 -10.40 0.57 -6.42
C LEU A 136 -11.03 -0.51 -5.55
N LEU A 137 -10.23 -1.36 -4.90
CA LEU A 137 -10.74 -2.37 -3.98
C LEU A 137 -11.17 -1.76 -2.63
N PRO A 138 -12.36 -2.12 -2.10
CA PRO A 138 -12.96 -1.49 -0.92
C PRO A 138 -12.44 -2.09 0.41
N PHE A 139 -11.12 -2.28 0.52
CA PHE A 139 -10.48 -2.80 1.72
C PHE A 139 -9.46 -1.82 2.27
N ALA A 140 -9.36 -1.77 3.60
CA ALA A 140 -8.41 -0.91 4.31
C ALA A 140 -6.96 -1.32 4.02
N HIS A 141 -6.69 -2.62 3.92
CA HIS A 141 -5.37 -3.17 3.60
C HIS A 141 -5.46 -4.15 2.45
N ILE A 142 -4.51 -4.06 1.52
CA ILE A 142 -4.46 -4.89 0.31
C ILE A 142 -3.01 -5.27 0.08
N ASP A 143 -2.77 -6.55 -0.16
CA ASP A 143 -1.48 -7.12 -0.52
C ASP A 143 -1.61 -7.85 -1.86
N HIS A 144 -0.70 -7.56 -2.78
CA HIS A 144 -0.59 -8.18 -4.09
C HIS A 144 0.85 -8.65 -4.24
N LEU A 145 1.09 -9.97 -4.33
CA LEU A 145 2.44 -10.56 -4.31
C LEU A 145 2.69 -11.37 -5.58
#